data_AF-A0A7W0JHD1-F1
#
_entry.id   AF-A0A7W0JHD1-F1
#
_cell.length_a   1.000
_cell.length_b   1.000
_cell.length_c   1.000
_cell.angle_alpha   90.00
_cell.angle_beta   90.00
_cell.angle_gamma   90.00
#
_symmetry.space_group_name_H-M   'P 1'
#
loop_
_entity.id
_entity.type
_entity.pdbx_description
1 polymer ?
#
loop_
_entity_poly.entity_id
_entity_poly.type
_entity_poly.pdbx_seq_one_letter_code
_entity_poly.pdbx_strand_id
1 'polypeptide(L)'
;MRFKISLALVLFALLASMLVAPAGAQDQQSDQKIIDDFVTTRGVSFEEPGKSKPKPATQQVSNNKKSGGTTPAKHTGANPSGGSVASKKASSTSEVASSKKRPAATKGANRETNQTAQAVGPGTDAGTTSAATTLKASATKGQANAIGLGYTLFVKQGDNLLSADFAREFKEGDMIRVALETNTDGYLYIFHTENGLKPAMLFPHAQIDGGVNSIAAHARDFVPADMKTWFEFDNVPATERLYIVVSRRPLAGVPTGGELVEFCGGSREGCYWKPSPTQWDAIKAGSSRGRVLESKNAQLASLQTPVPSNSLSRGIKVKKEEPAPAVVRVNDSPTADVLVTTIDLVHK
;
A
#
# COMPACT_ATOMS: atom_id res chain seq x y z
N MET A 1 10.03 66.58 45.16
CA MET A 1 9.49 65.44 45.93
C MET A 1 10.42 64.25 45.74
N ARG A 2 10.75 63.49 46.79
CA ARG A 2 11.69 62.34 46.72
C ARG A 2 10.93 61.05 47.00
N PHE A 3 10.81 60.16 46.01
CA PHE A 3 10.28 58.81 46.23
C PHE A 3 11.42 57.85 46.58
N LYS A 4 11.32 57.20 47.74
CA LYS A 4 12.16 56.05 48.09
C LYS A 4 11.42 54.78 47.66
N ILE A 5 12.07 53.93 46.86
CA ILE A 5 11.55 52.59 46.52
C ILE A 5 12.21 51.59 47.49
N SER A 6 11.39 50.84 48.21
CA SER A 6 11.86 49.89 49.23
C SER A 6 12.33 48.57 48.63
N LEU A 7 13.57 48.21 48.95
CA LEU A 7 14.22 46.95 48.58
C LEU A 7 13.78 45.83 49.54
N ALA A 8 12.69 45.10 49.23
CA ALA A 8 12.23 43.97 50.06
C ALA A 8 11.29 42.99 49.33
N LEU A 9 11.76 42.25 48.31
CA LEU A 9 11.04 41.10 47.76
C LEU A 9 11.92 40.14 46.93
N VAL A 10 12.99 39.61 47.56
CA VAL A 10 13.87 38.58 46.97
C VAL A 10 14.09 37.45 47.97
N LEU A 11 13.07 36.61 48.24
CA LEU A 11 13.27 35.32 48.93
C LEU A 11 12.08 34.32 48.86
N PHE A 12 11.38 34.17 47.72
CA PHE A 12 10.31 33.14 47.61
C PHE A 12 10.09 32.55 46.20
N ALA A 13 11.19 32.17 45.51
CA ALA A 13 11.13 31.68 44.13
C ALA A 13 12.11 30.52 43.85
N LEU A 14 12.14 29.47 44.69
CA LEU A 14 13.14 28.40 44.58
C LEU A 14 12.64 26.98 44.92
N LEU A 15 11.33 26.72 44.99
CA LEU A 15 10.80 25.40 45.38
C LEU A 15 9.52 24.98 44.60
N ALA A 16 9.51 25.15 43.27
CA ALA A 16 8.41 24.75 42.39
C ALA A 16 8.85 23.97 41.13
N SER A 17 10.01 23.31 41.19
CA SER A 17 10.63 22.61 40.05
C SER A 17 10.46 21.08 40.13
N MET A 18 9.24 20.62 40.43
CA MET A 18 8.93 19.18 40.59
C MET A 18 8.05 18.68 39.44
N LEU A 19 8.63 17.82 38.60
CA LEU A 19 7.95 16.76 37.84
C LEU A 19 6.82 17.18 36.88
N VAL A 20 7.15 17.97 35.85
CA VAL A 20 6.41 17.90 34.58
C VAL A 20 6.85 16.62 33.86
N ALA A 21 6.05 15.55 33.96
CA ALA A 21 6.25 14.37 33.12
C ALA A 21 6.01 14.74 31.64
N PRO A 22 6.82 14.22 30.69
CA PRO A 22 6.63 14.53 29.28
C PRO A 22 5.31 13.92 28.77
N ALA A 23 4.38 14.76 28.35
CA ALA A 23 3.03 14.36 27.94
C ALA A 23 2.99 13.37 26.75
N GLY A 24 4.07 13.27 25.96
CA GLY A 24 4.13 12.40 24.77
C GLY A 24 4.35 10.90 25.03
N ALA A 25 4.53 10.46 26.28
CA ALA A 25 4.84 9.05 26.57
C ALA A 25 3.63 8.10 26.42
N GLN A 26 2.39 8.59 26.60
CA GLN A 26 1.18 7.77 26.46
C GLN A 26 0.77 7.65 24.98
N ASP A 27 0.83 8.74 24.23
CA ASP A 27 0.45 8.78 22.80
C ASP A 27 1.28 7.79 21.96
N GLN A 28 2.59 7.67 22.23
CA GLN A 28 3.48 6.72 21.55
C GLN A 28 3.07 5.25 21.72
N GLN A 29 2.46 4.88 22.85
CA GLN A 29 2.02 3.49 23.07
C GLN A 29 0.71 3.18 22.33
N SER A 30 -0.22 4.14 22.26
CA SER A 30 -1.43 3.99 21.43
C SER A 30 -1.09 3.93 19.94
N ASP A 31 -0.15 4.76 19.49
CA ASP A 31 0.31 4.78 18.10
C ASP A 31 0.91 3.43 17.68
N GLN A 32 1.88 2.92 18.45
CA GLN A 32 2.49 1.64 18.15
C GLN A 32 1.43 0.51 18.12
N LYS A 33 0.45 0.53 19.03
CA LYS A 33 -0.64 -0.45 19.03
C LYS A 33 -1.48 -0.40 17.75
N ILE A 34 -1.81 0.78 17.22
CA ILE A 34 -2.58 0.89 15.96
C ILE A 34 -1.79 0.32 14.78
N ILE A 35 -0.48 0.56 14.73
CA ILE A 35 0.41 -0.02 13.71
C ILE A 35 0.50 -1.54 13.89
N ASP A 36 0.66 -2.04 15.10
CA ASP A 36 0.75 -3.48 15.39
C ASP A 36 -0.58 -4.19 15.10
N ASP A 37 -1.73 -3.61 15.46
CA ASP A 37 -3.06 -4.12 15.10
C ASP A 37 -3.20 -4.18 13.56
N PHE A 38 -2.79 -3.13 12.83
CA PHE A 38 -2.80 -3.13 11.36
C PHE A 38 -1.86 -4.20 10.76
N VAL A 39 -0.62 -4.30 11.23
CA VAL A 39 0.35 -5.28 10.73
C VAL A 39 -0.06 -6.72 11.09
N THR A 40 -0.66 -6.95 12.27
CA THR A 40 -1.15 -8.29 12.65
C THR A 40 -2.38 -8.72 11.84
N THR A 41 -3.19 -7.78 11.31
CA THR A 41 -4.27 -8.16 10.37
C THR A 41 -3.76 -8.82 9.09
N ARG A 42 -2.47 -8.68 8.72
CA ARG A 42 -1.82 -9.43 7.62
C ARG A 42 -1.84 -10.96 7.81
N GLY A 43 -2.28 -11.48 8.97
CA GLY A 43 -2.38 -12.91 9.26
C GLY A 43 -1.06 -13.57 9.65
N VAL A 44 0.04 -12.82 9.71
CA VAL A 44 1.34 -13.28 10.22
C VAL A 44 1.47 -12.99 11.71
N SER A 45 0.91 -13.89 12.53
CA SER A 45 1.19 -13.93 13.97
C SER A 45 2.62 -14.43 14.20
N PHE A 46 3.57 -13.51 14.41
CA PHE A 46 4.91 -13.88 14.86
C PHE A 46 4.86 -14.25 16.35
N GLU A 47 5.05 -15.53 16.68
CA GLU A 47 5.42 -15.92 18.04
C GLU A 47 6.82 -15.37 18.33
N GLU A 48 6.95 -14.44 19.29
CA GLU A 48 8.26 -13.98 19.76
C GLU A 48 9.09 -15.18 20.26
N PRO A 49 10.24 -15.48 19.64
CA PRO A 49 11.08 -16.62 20.03
C PRO A 49 11.73 -16.32 21.39
N GLY A 50 11.05 -16.73 22.47
CA GLY A 50 11.51 -16.55 23.85
C GLY A 50 10.39 -16.39 24.88
N LYS A 51 9.19 -15.95 24.50
CA LYS A 51 8.04 -15.90 25.43
C LYS A 51 7.37 -17.25 25.51
N SER A 52 7.74 -18.04 26.52
CA SER A 52 7.02 -19.26 26.88
C SER A 52 5.55 -18.95 27.15
N LYS A 53 4.64 -19.52 26.35
CA LYS A 53 3.20 -19.43 26.57
C LYS A 53 2.87 -19.83 28.02
N PRO A 54 2.02 -19.07 28.74
CA PRO A 54 1.54 -19.50 30.05
C PRO A 54 0.88 -20.87 29.90
N LYS A 55 1.40 -21.85 30.65
CA LYS A 55 1.05 -23.26 30.54
C LYS A 55 -0.46 -23.43 30.75
N PRO A 56 -1.21 -24.03 29.81
CA PRO A 56 -2.63 -24.31 30.02
C PRO A 56 -2.80 -25.16 31.29
N ALA A 57 -3.70 -24.76 32.18
CA ALA A 57 -4.01 -25.48 33.40
C ALA A 57 -4.51 -26.88 33.04
N THR A 58 -3.63 -27.87 33.15
CA THR A 58 -3.89 -29.23 32.68
C THR A 58 -4.66 -29.97 33.75
N GLN A 59 -5.93 -30.30 33.50
CA GLN A 59 -6.67 -31.24 34.32
C GLN A 59 -5.95 -32.60 34.31
N GLN A 60 -5.74 -33.17 35.49
CA GLN A 60 -5.12 -34.48 35.63
C GLN A 60 -6.03 -35.57 35.06
N VAL A 61 -5.54 -36.31 34.07
CA VAL A 61 -5.97 -37.70 33.82
C VAL A 61 -4.72 -38.56 33.80
N SER A 62 -4.76 -39.67 34.53
CA SER A 62 -3.60 -40.46 34.93
C SER A 62 -3.34 -41.67 34.02
N ASN A 63 -2.05 -41.90 33.75
CA ASN A 63 -1.34 -43.21 33.70
C ASN A 63 -1.86 -44.41 32.86
N ASN A 64 -1.03 -45.31 32.30
CA ASN A 64 0.37 -45.26 31.83
C ASN A 64 0.73 -46.60 31.11
N LYS A 65 1.74 -46.57 30.22
CA LYS A 65 2.80 -47.60 30.02
C LYS A 65 2.56 -48.92 29.24
N LYS A 66 3.15 -49.03 28.04
CA LYS A 66 4.12 -50.06 27.51
C LYS A 66 4.21 -50.00 25.96
N SER A 67 5.25 -50.42 25.22
CA SER A 67 6.73 -50.47 25.41
C SER A 67 7.43 -51.08 24.16
N GLY A 68 8.61 -50.59 23.74
CA GLY A 68 9.44 -51.09 22.60
C GLY A 68 9.07 -50.47 21.23
N GLY A 69 9.89 -50.38 20.17
CA GLY A 69 11.30 -50.71 19.84
C GLY A 69 11.48 -50.52 18.31
N THR A 70 12.66 -50.28 17.69
CA THR A 70 14.06 -50.18 18.15
C THR A 70 14.85 -49.18 17.27
N THR A 71 16.06 -49.47 16.77
CA THR A 71 16.96 -48.58 15.97
C THR A 71 17.46 -49.30 14.68
N PRO A 72 18.48 -48.82 13.93
CA PRO A 72 18.51 -47.65 13.04
C PRO A 72 18.97 -47.98 11.59
N ALA A 73 18.96 -47.01 10.66
CA ALA A 73 19.66 -47.14 9.37
C ALA A 73 20.40 -45.86 8.96
N LYS A 74 21.57 -46.05 8.34
CA LYS A 74 22.60 -45.06 8.02
C LYS A 74 22.87 -45.11 6.52
N HIS A 75 22.80 -43.97 5.82
CA HIS A 75 23.35 -43.88 4.46
C HIS A 75 24.09 -42.57 4.21
N THR A 76 25.38 -42.71 3.94
CA THR A 76 26.28 -41.69 3.39
C THR A 76 26.34 -41.86 1.86
N GLY A 77 26.33 -40.75 1.12
CA GLY A 77 26.58 -40.72 -0.32
C GLY A 77 27.15 -39.36 -0.71
N ALA A 78 28.18 -39.34 -1.57
CA ALA A 78 28.96 -38.14 -1.86
C ALA A 78 29.33 -38.02 -3.35
N ASN A 79 29.57 -36.78 -3.79
CA ASN A 79 30.33 -36.39 -5.00
C ASN A 79 29.72 -36.73 -6.39
N PRO A 80 30.27 -36.18 -7.50
CA PRO A 80 30.74 -34.80 -7.74
C PRO A 80 30.33 -34.22 -9.12
N SER A 81 30.78 -32.99 -9.42
CA SER A 81 30.92 -32.39 -10.78
C SER A 81 29.61 -32.08 -11.54
N GLY A 82 29.57 -31.16 -12.49
CA GLY A 82 30.57 -30.22 -13.03
C GLY A 82 29.96 -29.46 -14.22
N GLY A 83 30.63 -28.43 -14.75
CA GLY A 83 30.21 -27.78 -16.02
C GLY A 83 30.22 -26.26 -16.03
N SER A 84 31.40 -25.69 -16.29
CA SER A 84 31.50 -24.30 -16.76
C SER A 84 31.24 -24.26 -18.27
N VAL A 85 30.44 -23.30 -18.76
CA VAL A 85 30.47 -22.91 -20.18
C VAL A 85 30.39 -21.40 -20.29
N ALA A 86 31.34 -20.82 -21.03
CA ALA A 86 31.38 -19.39 -21.32
C ALA A 86 31.29 -19.15 -22.84
N SER A 87 30.59 -18.08 -23.25
CA SER A 87 30.71 -17.38 -24.54
C SER A 87 30.02 -16.02 -24.38
N LYS A 88 30.63 -14.87 -24.69
CA LYS A 88 30.96 -14.33 -26.04
C LYS A 88 29.70 -14.15 -26.92
N LYS A 89 29.51 -13.07 -27.69
CA LYS A 89 30.21 -11.76 -27.89
C LYS A 89 29.33 -10.91 -28.84
N ALA A 90 29.55 -9.58 -28.87
CA ALA A 90 29.01 -8.60 -29.84
C ALA A 90 27.52 -8.23 -29.64
N SER A 91 27.06 -6.97 -29.69
CA SER A 91 27.49 -5.73 -30.39
C SER A 91 27.12 -5.66 -31.87
N SER A 92 26.05 -4.92 -32.17
CA SER A 92 25.84 -4.23 -33.45
C SER A 92 24.89 -3.06 -33.26
N THR A 93 25.42 -1.84 -33.29
CA THR A 93 24.67 -0.60 -33.55
C THR A 93 24.12 -0.60 -34.97
N SER A 94 22.94 0.02 -35.17
CA SER A 94 22.58 0.71 -36.43
C SER A 94 21.35 1.59 -36.20
N GLU A 95 21.56 2.90 -36.28
CA GLU A 95 20.50 3.83 -36.69
C GLU A 95 20.19 3.60 -38.18
N VAL A 96 18.99 4.00 -38.64
CA VAL A 96 18.79 4.85 -39.84
C VAL A 96 17.29 5.15 -39.98
N ALA A 97 17.00 6.33 -40.53
CA ALA A 97 15.71 6.99 -40.49
C ALA A 97 14.70 6.57 -41.58
N SER A 98 13.44 6.95 -41.33
CA SER A 98 12.48 7.53 -42.29
C SER A 98 12.19 6.81 -43.62
N SER A 99 10.93 6.43 -43.82
CA SER A 99 10.20 6.90 -45.01
C SER A 99 8.67 6.72 -44.94
N LYS A 100 7.96 7.70 -45.50
CA LYS A 100 6.49 7.70 -45.70
C LYS A 100 6.05 6.58 -46.66
N LYS A 101 4.89 5.95 -46.39
CA LYS A 101 3.81 5.80 -47.39
C LYS A 101 2.48 5.34 -46.80
N ARG A 102 1.44 6.18 -46.97
CA ARG A 102 0.04 5.76 -47.15
C ARG A 102 -0.07 5.13 -48.56
N PRO A 103 -1.00 4.19 -48.82
CA PRO A 103 -2.34 4.64 -49.21
C PRO A 103 -3.53 3.70 -48.89
N ALA A 104 -4.72 4.25 -49.17
CA ALA A 104 -5.96 3.60 -49.60
C ALA A 104 -6.72 2.63 -48.66
N ALA A 105 -7.99 2.98 -48.42
CA ALA A 105 -9.01 2.10 -47.89
C ALA A 105 -9.45 1.05 -48.93
N THR A 106 -9.99 -0.08 -48.46
CA THR A 106 -10.84 -0.97 -49.27
C THR A 106 -12.09 -1.34 -48.46
N LYS A 107 -13.25 -1.35 -49.14
CA LYS A 107 -14.57 -1.71 -48.61
C LYS A 107 -14.80 -3.23 -48.63
N GLY A 108 -15.68 -3.68 -47.74
CA GLY A 108 -16.39 -4.97 -47.85
C GLY A 108 -15.68 -6.16 -47.18
N ALA A 109 -16.38 -7.22 -46.78
CA ALA A 109 -17.83 -7.42 -46.77
C ALA A 109 -18.21 -8.49 -45.72
N ASN A 110 -19.51 -8.60 -45.42
CA ASN A 110 -20.09 -9.63 -44.56
C ASN A 110 -19.60 -11.04 -44.90
N ARG A 111 -19.30 -11.85 -43.88
CA ARG A 111 -19.46 -13.30 -43.98
C ARG A 111 -19.82 -13.91 -42.63
N GLU A 112 -21.13 -13.98 -42.38
CA GLU A 112 -21.68 -14.95 -41.43
C GLU A 112 -21.24 -16.36 -41.83
N THR A 113 -20.87 -17.20 -40.87
CA THR A 113 -20.84 -18.65 -41.07
C THR A 113 -21.27 -19.33 -39.78
N ASN A 114 -22.54 -19.73 -39.71
CA ASN A 114 -23.00 -20.68 -38.71
C ASN A 114 -22.26 -22.01 -38.90
N GLN A 115 -21.68 -22.56 -37.83
CA GLN A 115 -21.45 -23.99 -37.73
C GLN A 115 -21.90 -24.51 -36.36
N THR A 116 -22.81 -25.49 -36.43
CA THR A 116 -23.42 -26.16 -35.30
C THR A 116 -22.91 -27.60 -35.28
N ALA A 117 -22.28 -28.03 -34.17
CA ALA A 117 -22.11 -29.44 -33.80
C ALA A 117 -21.93 -29.47 -32.27
N GLN A 118 -22.92 -29.88 -31.48
CA GLN A 118 -23.28 -31.26 -31.12
C GLN A 118 -22.28 -31.99 -30.21
N ALA A 119 -22.83 -32.72 -29.24
CA ALA A 119 -22.18 -33.17 -28.00
C ALA A 119 -21.99 -34.70 -27.94
N VAL A 120 -21.81 -35.22 -26.71
CA VAL A 120 -21.51 -36.63 -26.30
C VAL A 120 -20.00 -36.93 -26.29
N GLY A 121 -19.40 -37.49 -25.24
CA GLY A 121 -19.96 -38.03 -23.98
C GLY A 121 -18.92 -38.12 -22.84
N PRO A 122 -19.22 -38.82 -21.73
CA PRO A 122 -18.47 -38.71 -20.47
C PRO A 122 -17.27 -39.67 -20.38
N GLY A 123 -16.14 -39.17 -19.86
CA GLY A 123 -14.98 -39.96 -19.44
C GLY A 123 -14.81 -39.90 -17.92
N THR A 124 -14.77 -41.07 -17.28
CA THR A 124 -14.56 -41.21 -15.83
C THR A 124 -13.12 -41.62 -15.58
N ASP A 125 -12.32 -40.78 -14.91
CA ASP A 125 -11.02 -41.18 -14.37
C ASP A 125 -10.82 -40.61 -12.97
N ALA A 126 -10.26 -41.45 -12.10
CA ALA A 126 -10.17 -41.22 -10.67
C ALA A 126 -8.73 -41.19 -10.19
N GLY A 127 -8.49 -40.47 -9.08
CA GLY A 127 -7.34 -40.69 -8.22
C GLY A 127 -6.09 -39.87 -8.53
N THR A 128 -5.97 -38.71 -7.87
CA THR A 128 -4.94 -38.46 -6.82
C THR A 128 -5.07 -37.01 -6.36
N THR A 129 -6.04 -36.74 -5.48
CA THR A 129 -6.16 -35.43 -4.83
C THR A 129 -5.09 -35.30 -3.76
N SER A 130 -4.00 -34.60 -4.09
CA SER A 130 -3.00 -34.19 -3.11
C SER A 130 -3.66 -33.25 -2.09
N ALA A 131 -3.67 -33.65 -0.81
CA ALA A 131 -4.38 -32.93 0.25
C ALA A 131 -3.63 -31.64 0.64
N ALA A 132 -3.87 -30.56 -0.10
CA ALA A 132 -3.53 -29.23 0.34
C ALA A 132 -4.37 -28.89 1.58
N THR A 133 -3.73 -28.81 2.75
CA THR A 133 -4.36 -28.34 3.99
C THR A 133 -4.67 -26.85 3.87
N THR A 134 -5.79 -26.51 3.24
CA THR A 134 -6.31 -25.15 3.20
C THR A 134 -6.61 -24.71 4.62
N LEU A 135 -5.73 -23.88 5.19
CA LEU A 135 -5.97 -23.22 6.46
C LEU A 135 -7.23 -22.37 6.31
N LYS A 136 -8.32 -22.81 6.94
CA LYS A 136 -9.53 -22.00 7.07
C LYS A 136 -9.18 -20.79 7.93
N ALA A 137 -8.91 -19.66 7.29
CA ALA A 137 -8.96 -18.36 7.93
C ALA A 137 -10.34 -18.23 8.58
N SER A 138 -10.37 -18.24 9.92
CA SER A 138 -11.61 -18.17 10.69
C SER A 138 -12.12 -16.73 10.73
N ALA A 139 -12.54 -16.22 9.57
CA ALA A 139 -13.33 -15.01 9.48
C ALA A 139 -14.65 -15.26 10.21
N THR A 140 -14.80 -14.70 11.41
CA THR A 140 -16.04 -14.76 12.19
C THR A 140 -17.15 -14.13 11.36
N LYS A 141 -18.06 -14.98 10.87
CA LYS A 141 -18.96 -14.66 9.76
C LYS A 141 -19.97 -13.58 10.15
N GLY A 142 -19.71 -12.32 9.79
CA GLY A 142 -20.71 -11.25 9.83
C GLY A 142 -20.26 -9.86 10.32
N GLN A 143 -19.07 -9.73 10.93
CA GLN A 143 -18.59 -8.41 11.38
C GLN A 143 -17.52 -7.89 10.42
N ALA A 144 -17.87 -6.85 9.65
CA ALA A 144 -16.94 -6.24 8.71
C ALA A 144 -15.84 -5.48 9.46
N ASN A 145 -14.58 -5.71 9.13
CA ASN A 145 -13.46 -4.99 9.78
C ASN A 145 -13.41 -3.53 9.32
N ALA A 146 -13.10 -2.62 10.23
CA ALA A 146 -12.87 -1.22 9.90
C ALA A 146 -11.84 -1.07 8.77
N ILE A 147 -12.10 -0.18 7.81
CA ILE A 147 -11.16 0.12 6.73
C ILE A 147 -9.93 0.77 7.34
N GLY A 148 -8.78 0.16 7.10
CA GLY A 148 -7.45 0.65 7.45
C GLY A 148 -6.60 0.86 6.20
N LEU A 149 -5.82 1.93 6.21
CA LEU A 149 -4.87 2.33 5.18
C LEU A 149 -3.51 2.63 5.83
N GLY A 150 -2.50 1.85 5.47
CA GLY A 150 -1.10 2.17 5.69
C GLY A 150 -0.52 2.91 4.47
N TYR A 151 0.25 3.97 4.68
CA TYR A 151 0.92 4.68 3.60
C TYR A 151 2.31 5.20 3.96
N THR A 152 3.15 5.36 2.94
CA THR A 152 4.50 5.95 3.02
C THR A 152 4.79 6.75 1.75
N LEU A 153 5.25 7.98 1.89
CA LEU A 153 5.69 8.82 0.78
C LEU A 153 7.14 8.52 0.41
N PHE A 154 7.43 8.43 -0.88
CA PHE A 154 8.77 8.27 -1.40
C PHE A 154 9.08 9.37 -2.41
N VAL A 155 10.28 9.95 -2.34
CA VAL A 155 10.84 10.81 -3.39
C VAL A 155 11.83 9.99 -4.23
N LYS A 156 11.94 10.32 -5.51
CA LYS A 156 12.96 9.79 -6.41
C LYS A 156 14.30 10.49 -6.16
N GLN A 157 15.37 9.74 -5.97
CA GLN A 157 16.73 10.27 -5.86
C GLN A 157 17.69 9.48 -6.76
N GLY A 158 17.85 9.95 -8.01
CA GLY A 158 18.46 9.17 -9.08
C GLY A 158 17.62 7.93 -9.38
N ASP A 159 18.23 6.74 -9.28
CA ASP A 159 17.55 5.45 -9.45
C ASP A 159 16.97 4.87 -8.14
N ASN A 160 17.18 5.56 -7.01
CA ASN A 160 16.74 5.10 -5.69
C ASN A 160 15.42 5.74 -5.24
N LEU A 161 14.69 5.06 -4.36
CA LEU A 161 13.56 5.60 -3.64
C LEU A 161 13.99 5.95 -2.21
N LEU A 162 13.68 7.16 -1.76
CA LEU A 162 13.94 7.63 -0.41
C LEU A 162 12.63 7.92 0.31
N SER A 163 12.44 7.38 1.51
CA SER A 163 11.30 7.75 2.38
C SER A 163 11.33 9.26 2.63
N ALA A 164 10.19 9.93 2.48
CA ALA A 164 10.07 11.37 2.61
C ALA A 164 9.10 11.74 3.75
N ASP A 165 9.49 12.72 4.56
CA ASP A 165 8.59 13.39 5.49
C ASP A 165 7.55 14.20 4.69
N PHE A 166 6.29 14.17 5.13
CA PHE A 166 5.20 14.96 4.56
C PHE A 166 5.38 16.47 4.82
N ALA A 167 6.11 16.84 5.88
CA ALA A 167 6.44 18.22 6.20
C ALA A 167 7.61 18.79 5.36
N ARG A 168 8.19 18.00 4.44
CA ARG A 168 9.23 18.48 3.51
C ARG A 168 8.66 19.53 2.55
N GLU A 169 9.49 20.51 2.21
CA GLU A 169 9.28 21.37 1.04
C GLU A 169 9.77 20.66 -0.23
N PHE A 170 8.87 20.54 -1.21
CA PHE A 170 9.09 20.00 -2.55
C PHE A 170 9.30 21.14 -3.55
N LYS A 171 9.98 20.83 -4.65
CA LYS A 171 10.36 21.78 -5.70
C LYS A 171 9.91 21.29 -7.08
N GLU A 172 9.89 22.20 -8.05
CA GLU A 172 9.76 21.86 -9.48
C GLU A 172 10.65 20.67 -9.87
N GLY A 173 10.05 19.66 -10.49
CA GLY A 173 10.72 18.44 -10.94
C GLY A 173 11.05 17.43 -9.83
N ASP A 174 10.72 17.66 -8.56
CA ASP A 174 10.67 16.59 -7.57
C ASP A 174 9.64 15.54 -8.05
N MET A 175 9.99 14.26 -7.96
CA MET A 175 9.13 13.14 -8.34
C MET A 175 8.80 12.29 -7.12
N ILE A 176 7.50 12.07 -6.86
CA ILE A 176 7.02 11.27 -5.73
C ILE A 176 6.22 10.03 -6.17
N ARG A 177 6.16 9.07 -5.25
CA ARG A 177 5.16 8.00 -5.21
C ARG A 177 4.67 7.79 -3.80
N VAL A 178 3.49 7.19 -3.68
CA VAL A 178 2.99 6.69 -2.40
C VAL A 178 2.99 5.17 -2.44
N ALA A 179 3.66 4.53 -1.48
CA ALA A 179 3.42 3.11 -1.19
C ALA A 179 2.18 3.03 -0.30
N LEU A 180 1.24 2.18 -0.68
CA LEU A 180 -0.07 2.04 -0.05
C LEU A 180 -0.31 0.57 0.29
N GLU A 181 -0.98 0.33 1.41
CA GLU A 181 -1.42 -1.00 1.84
C GLU A 181 -2.76 -0.85 2.56
N THR A 182 -3.71 -1.75 2.32
CA THR A 182 -5.01 -1.73 3.02
C THR A 182 -5.25 -3.04 3.76
N ASN A 183 -6.15 -3.02 4.74
CA ASN A 183 -6.57 -4.23 5.47
C ASN A 183 -7.84 -4.89 4.89
N THR A 184 -8.28 -4.47 3.70
CA THR A 184 -9.51 -4.93 3.05
C THR A 184 -9.34 -4.89 1.54
N ASP A 185 -9.93 -5.85 0.85
CA ASP A 185 -10.13 -5.73 -0.60
C ASP A 185 -11.06 -4.54 -0.87
N GLY A 186 -10.91 -3.92 -2.04
CA GLY A 186 -11.74 -2.78 -2.42
C GLY A 186 -11.21 -2.02 -3.62
N TYR A 187 -11.42 -0.71 -3.60
CA TYR A 187 -11.13 0.22 -4.68
C TYR A 187 -10.33 1.40 -4.13
N LEU A 188 -9.31 1.81 -4.87
CA LEU A 188 -8.46 2.94 -4.54
C LEU A 188 -8.73 4.11 -5.49
N TYR A 189 -8.72 5.33 -4.96
CA TYR A 189 -8.68 6.54 -5.75
C TYR A 189 -7.69 7.51 -5.11
N ILE A 190 -6.98 8.28 -5.94
CA ILE A 190 -6.18 9.41 -5.50
C ILE A 190 -6.67 10.63 -6.27
N PHE A 191 -7.21 11.60 -5.55
CA PHE A 191 -7.51 12.93 -6.10
C PHE A 191 -6.45 13.92 -5.62
N HIS A 192 -6.24 14.97 -6.39
CA HIS A 192 -5.34 16.07 -6.07
C HIS A 192 -6.09 17.40 -6.17
N THR A 193 -5.69 18.36 -5.35
CA THR A 193 -6.09 19.77 -5.44
C THR A 193 -4.89 20.67 -5.17
N GLU A 194 -4.63 21.63 -6.06
CA GLU A 194 -3.74 22.78 -5.79
C GLU A 194 -4.46 23.75 -4.85
N ASN A 195 -3.87 24.06 -3.69
CA ASN A 195 -4.40 25.05 -2.74
C ASN A 195 -5.87 24.77 -2.30
N GLY A 196 -6.31 23.51 -2.37
CA GLY A 196 -7.69 23.09 -2.08
C GLY A 196 -8.71 23.35 -3.20
N LEU A 197 -8.27 23.78 -4.39
CA LEU A 197 -9.10 24.12 -5.54
C LEU A 197 -9.16 23.00 -6.60
N LYS A 198 -10.22 23.03 -7.43
CA LYS A 198 -10.38 22.26 -8.69
C LYS A 198 -9.84 20.81 -8.64
N PRO A 199 -10.50 19.89 -7.93
CA PRO A 199 -10.06 18.49 -7.84
C PRO A 199 -9.87 17.82 -9.20
N ALA A 200 -8.80 17.03 -9.30
CA ALA A 200 -8.49 16.15 -10.42
C ALA A 200 -8.16 14.73 -9.91
N MET A 201 -8.57 13.70 -10.65
CA MET A 201 -8.27 12.30 -10.31
C MET A 201 -6.92 11.89 -10.91
N LEU A 202 -5.93 11.64 -10.06
CA LEU A 202 -4.60 11.14 -10.44
C LEU A 202 -4.57 9.61 -10.53
N PHE A 203 -5.39 8.92 -9.74
CA PHE A 203 -5.56 7.47 -9.81
C PHE A 203 -7.03 7.08 -9.58
N PRO A 204 -7.60 6.13 -10.36
CA PRO A 204 -7.01 5.51 -11.55
C PRO A 204 -6.70 6.51 -12.67
N HIS A 205 -5.83 6.11 -13.59
CA HIS A 205 -5.51 6.87 -14.81
C HIS A 205 -5.61 5.94 -16.02
N ALA A 206 -6.13 6.42 -17.15
CA ALA A 206 -6.42 5.57 -18.32
C ALA A 206 -5.17 4.89 -18.94
N GLN A 207 -3.96 5.35 -18.61
CA GLN A 207 -2.71 4.73 -19.03
C GLN A 207 -2.13 3.71 -18.03
N ILE A 208 -2.55 3.76 -16.77
CA ILE A 208 -2.08 2.86 -15.71
C ILE A 208 -3.09 1.72 -15.62
N ASP A 209 -2.66 0.51 -16.00
CA ASP A 209 -3.47 -0.72 -15.95
C ASP A 209 -4.88 -0.59 -16.56
N GLY A 210 -4.99 0.22 -17.61
CA GLY A 210 -6.27 0.48 -18.30
C GLY A 210 -7.31 1.20 -17.44
N GLY A 211 -6.90 1.95 -16.43
CA GLY A 211 -7.80 2.64 -15.49
C GLY A 211 -8.39 1.75 -14.40
N VAL A 212 -7.91 0.50 -14.24
CA VAL A 212 -8.33 -0.38 -13.15
C VAL A 212 -7.83 0.16 -11.81
N ASN A 213 -8.65 0.03 -10.77
CA ASN A 213 -8.37 0.58 -9.45
C ASN A 213 -8.73 -0.35 -8.28
N SER A 214 -8.98 -1.63 -8.57
CA SER A 214 -9.17 -2.67 -7.56
C SER A 214 -7.87 -2.91 -6.80
N ILE A 215 -7.95 -3.00 -5.48
CA ILE A 215 -6.84 -3.31 -4.57
C ILE A 215 -7.17 -4.52 -3.70
N ALA A 216 -6.14 -5.26 -3.30
CA ALA A 216 -6.26 -6.43 -2.43
C ALA A 216 -5.84 -6.10 -0.98
N ALA A 217 -6.46 -6.77 -0.01
CA ALA A 217 -6.04 -6.71 1.38
C ALA A 217 -4.59 -7.18 1.55
N HIS A 218 -3.81 -6.47 2.35
CA HIS A 218 -2.41 -6.77 2.70
C HIS A 218 -1.47 -6.86 1.50
N ALA A 219 -1.89 -6.35 0.34
CA ALA A 219 -1.02 -6.01 -0.76
C ALA A 219 -0.44 -4.61 -0.50
N ARG A 220 0.88 -4.52 -0.30
CA ARG A 220 1.60 -3.27 -0.49
C ARG A 220 1.88 -3.07 -1.98
N ASP A 221 1.36 -1.99 -2.53
CA ASP A 221 1.59 -1.59 -3.92
C ASP A 221 2.01 -0.11 -3.98
N PHE A 222 2.66 0.30 -5.07
CA PHE A 222 3.02 1.70 -5.32
C PHE A 222 2.00 2.36 -6.23
N VAL A 223 1.76 3.66 -6.04
CA VAL A 223 0.98 4.47 -6.97
C VAL A 223 1.78 5.71 -7.39
N PRO A 224 2.03 5.90 -8.71
CA PRO A 224 1.84 4.93 -9.80
C PRO A 224 2.63 3.61 -9.61
N ALA A 225 2.09 2.51 -10.14
CA ALA A 225 2.69 1.17 -9.97
C ALA A 225 3.88 0.91 -10.89
N ASP A 226 3.83 1.41 -12.14
CA ASP A 226 4.96 1.29 -13.07
C ASP A 226 6.15 2.14 -12.60
N MET A 227 7.35 1.57 -12.75
CA MET A 227 8.60 2.19 -12.31
C MET A 227 9.02 3.43 -13.13
N LYS A 228 8.41 3.72 -14.27
CA LYS A 228 8.71 4.89 -15.11
C LYS A 228 7.76 6.07 -14.84
N THR A 229 6.55 5.82 -14.34
CA THR A 229 5.54 6.86 -14.06
C THR A 229 5.65 7.38 -12.63
N TRP A 230 5.58 8.70 -12.44
CA TRP A 230 5.69 9.38 -11.14
C TRP A 230 4.61 10.46 -11.05
N PHE A 231 4.30 10.92 -9.84
CA PHE A 231 3.70 12.25 -9.71
C PHE A 231 4.85 13.25 -9.64
N GLU A 232 4.84 14.25 -10.52
CA GLU A 232 5.88 15.26 -10.65
C GLU A 232 5.31 16.61 -10.23
N PHE A 233 6.05 17.37 -9.43
CA PHE A 233 5.69 18.75 -9.08
C PHE A 233 6.04 19.66 -10.28
N ASP A 234 5.10 20.50 -10.70
CA ASP A 234 5.29 21.43 -11.81
C ASP A 234 6.05 22.70 -11.36
N ASN A 235 5.90 23.82 -12.06
CA ASN A 235 6.57 25.08 -11.71
C ASN A 235 5.69 26.10 -10.98
N VAL A 236 4.56 25.67 -10.40
CA VAL A 236 3.58 26.52 -9.73
C VAL A 236 3.57 26.25 -8.21
N PRO A 237 4.19 27.11 -7.38
CA PRO A 237 4.16 26.96 -5.93
C PRO A 237 2.74 26.91 -5.35
N ALA A 238 2.45 25.85 -4.60
CA ALA A 238 1.14 25.57 -4.02
C ALA A 238 1.22 24.69 -2.78
N THR A 239 0.11 24.56 -2.05
CA THR A 239 -0.11 23.39 -1.18
C THR A 239 -0.78 22.30 -2.02
N GLU A 240 -0.03 21.27 -2.40
CA GLU A 240 -0.57 20.11 -3.10
C GLU A 240 -1.24 19.20 -2.09
N ARG A 241 -2.55 19.03 -2.19
CA ARG A 241 -3.30 18.13 -1.30
C ARG A 241 -3.75 16.89 -2.04
N LEU A 242 -3.22 15.73 -1.65
CA LEU A 242 -3.67 14.42 -2.11
C LEU A 242 -4.79 13.93 -1.21
N TYR A 243 -5.89 13.45 -1.81
CA TYR A 243 -6.99 12.76 -1.15
C TYR A 243 -6.95 11.29 -1.56
N ILE A 244 -6.43 10.44 -0.69
CA ILE A 244 -6.43 9.00 -0.87
C ILE A 244 -7.76 8.46 -0.35
N VAL A 245 -8.53 7.84 -1.23
CA VAL A 245 -9.84 7.26 -0.93
C VAL A 245 -9.78 5.75 -1.11
N VAL A 246 -10.05 5.02 -0.05
CA VAL A 246 -10.24 3.56 -0.06
C VAL A 246 -11.73 3.29 0.13
N SER A 247 -12.34 2.53 -0.76
CA SER A 247 -13.76 2.16 -0.65
C SER A 247 -14.01 0.68 -0.92
N ARG A 248 -14.99 0.09 -0.22
CA ARG A 248 -15.41 -1.32 -0.43
C ARG A 248 -16.16 -1.54 -1.74
N ARG A 249 -16.72 -0.47 -2.30
CA ARG A 249 -17.53 -0.44 -3.53
C ARG A 249 -17.01 0.70 -4.42
N PRO A 250 -17.18 0.64 -5.75
CA PRO A 250 -16.81 1.75 -6.62
C PRO A 250 -17.51 3.04 -6.20
N LEU A 251 -16.82 4.17 -6.30
CA LEU A 251 -17.43 5.48 -6.04
C LEU A 251 -18.46 5.82 -7.13
N ALA A 252 -19.67 6.16 -6.72
CA ALA A 252 -20.78 6.40 -7.65
C ALA A 252 -20.49 7.58 -8.60
N GLY A 253 -20.54 7.32 -9.91
CA GLY A 253 -20.29 8.31 -10.95
C GLY A 253 -18.82 8.72 -11.12
N VAL A 254 -17.87 7.97 -10.53
CA VAL A 254 -16.43 8.13 -10.80
C VAL A 254 -16.02 7.06 -11.81
N PRO A 255 -15.61 7.44 -13.04
CA PRO A 255 -15.31 6.47 -14.08
C PRO A 255 -14.05 5.67 -13.77
N THR A 256 -14.07 4.37 -14.09
CA THR A 256 -12.94 3.46 -13.88
C THR A 256 -12.83 2.47 -15.04
N GLY A 257 -11.67 1.81 -15.17
CA GLY A 257 -11.43 0.80 -16.21
C GLY A 257 -11.77 1.30 -17.62
N GLY A 258 -12.55 0.49 -18.35
CA GLY A 258 -13.00 0.81 -19.71
C GLY A 258 -13.78 2.12 -19.83
N GLU A 259 -14.57 2.51 -18.83
CA GLU A 259 -15.32 3.77 -18.81
C GLU A 259 -14.37 4.98 -18.76
N LEU A 260 -13.32 4.90 -17.96
CA LEU A 260 -12.28 5.93 -17.89
C LEU A 260 -11.46 5.98 -19.19
N VAL A 261 -11.16 4.83 -19.79
CA VAL A 261 -10.47 4.75 -21.09
C VAL A 261 -11.32 5.35 -22.22
N GLU A 262 -12.64 5.14 -22.21
CA GLU A 262 -13.59 5.74 -23.16
C GLU A 262 -13.72 7.25 -22.95
N PHE A 263 -13.88 7.70 -21.70
CA PHE A 263 -13.89 9.13 -21.33
C PHE A 263 -12.64 9.87 -21.83
N CYS A 264 -11.46 9.24 -21.74
CA CYS A 264 -10.21 9.80 -22.23
C CYS A 264 -9.99 9.70 -23.74
N GLY A 265 -10.70 8.79 -24.42
CA GLY A 265 -10.58 8.52 -25.84
C GLY A 265 -9.13 8.35 -26.30
N GLY A 266 -8.70 9.22 -27.23
CA GLY A 266 -7.35 9.22 -27.79
C GLY A 266 -6.30 10.00 -26.97
N SER A 267 -6.70 10.88 -26.05
CA SER A 267 -5.82 11.86 -25.39
C SER A 267 -5.38 11.44 -24.00
N ARG A 268 -4.85 10.22 -23.87
CA ARG A 268 -4.67 9.55 -22.56
C ARG A 268 -3.58 10.15 -21.66
N GLU A 269 -2.60 10.88 -22.20
CA GLU A 269 -1.44 11.41 -21.44
C GLU A 269 -1.75 12.64 -20.57
N GLY A 270 -2.85 13.36 -20.85
CA GLY A 270 -3.30 14.50 -20.06
C GLY A 270 -4.74 14.37 -19.56
N CYS A 271 -5.28 13.14 -19.55
CA CYS A 271 -6.68 12.90 -19.25
C CYS A 271 -6.93 12.73 -17.74
N TYR A 272 -7.11 13.85 -17.06
CA TYR A 272 -7.54 13.87 -15.67
C TYR A 272 -9.05 14.08 -15.59
N TRP A 273 -9.79 13.07 -15.11
CA TRP A 273 -11.19 13.23 -14.77
C TRP A 273 -11.33 14.20 -13.58
N LYS A 274 -12.34 15.07 -13.63
CA LYS A 274 -12.61 16.09 -12.60
C LYS A 274 -14.02 15.90 -12.06
N PRO A 275 -14.22 15.64 -10.75
CA PRO A 275 -15.56 15.50 -10.20
C PRO A 275 -16.32 16.82 -10.28
N SER A 276 -17.63 16.72 -10.52
CA SER A 276 -18.54 17.86 -10.29
C SER A 276 -18.52 18.28 -8.80
N PRO A 277 -18.91 19.52 -8.46
CA PRO A 277 -18.92 19.98 -7.07
C PRO A 277 -19.68 19.04 -6.12
N THR A 278 -20.87 18.56 -6.53
CA THR A 278 -21.68 17.62 -5.75
C THR A 278 -21.00 16.27 -5.53
N GLN A 279 -20.30 15.74 -6.54
CA GLN A 279 -19.50 14.51 -6.40
C GLN A 279 -18.32 14.73 -5.47
N TRP A 280 -17.65 15.88 -5.57
CA TRP A 280 -16.52 16.22 -4.71
C TRP A 280 -16.93 16.39 -3.25
N ASP A 281 -18.06 17.02 -2.99
CA ASP A 281 -18.63 17.14 -1.65
C ASP A 281 -19.04 15.77 -1.09
N ALA A 282 -19.58 14.87 -1.92
CA ALA A 282 -19.88 13.49 -1.51
C ALA A 282 -18.60 12.68 -1.18
N ILE A 283 -17.52 12.84 -1.95
CA ILE A 283 -16.21 12.23 -1.68
C ILE A 283 -15.64 12.79 -0.37
N LYS A 284 -15.54 14.11 -0.23
CA LYS A 284 -15.06 14.76 1.01
C LYS A 284 -15.91 14.39 2.23
N ALA A 285 -17.22 14.23 2.10
CA ALA A 285 -18.08 13.81 3.21
C ALA A 285 -17.65 12.43 3.78
N GLY A 286 -16.97 11.59 3.00
CA GLY A 286 -16.33 10.36 3.50
C GLY A 286 -15.26 10.60 4.57
N SER A 287 -14.55 11.74 4.56
CA SER A 287 -13.58 12.08 5.62
C SER A 287 -14.23 12.51 6.93
N SER A 288 -15.51 12.90 6.90
CA SER A 288 -16.27 13.41 8.05
C SER A 288 -17.20 12.35 8.67
N ARG A 289 -17.30 11.16 8.07
CA ARG A 289 -18.19 10.07 8.51
C ARG A 289 -17.45 9.07 9.39
N GLY A 290 -17.41 9.39 10.68
CA GLY A 290 -16.69 8.63 11.70
C GLY A 290 -15.46 9.38 12.20
N ARG A 291 -14.84 8.90 13.28
CA ARG A 291 -13.51 9.37 13.68
C ARG A 291 -12.49 8.51 12.96
N VAL A 292 -11.46 9.14 12.41
CA VAL A 292 -10.31 8.41 11.88
C VAL A 292 -9.25 8.38 12.97
N LEU A 293 -8.84 7.17 13.37
CA LEU A 293 -7.66 6.97 14.19
C LEU A 293 -6.44 7.07 13.28
N GLU A 294 -5.52 7.96 13.60
CA GLU A 294 -4.22 8.11 12.93
C GLU A 294 -3.12 7.67 13.90
N SER A 295 -2.09 7.00 13.37
CA SER A 295 -0.84 6.72 14.06
C SER A 295 0.33 6.99 13.11
N LYS A 296 1.42 7.56 13.63
CA LYS A 296 2.62 7.87 12.85
C LYS A 296 3.85 7.14 13.38
N ASN A 297 4.50 6.38 12.51
CA ASN A 297 5.84 5.86 12.78
C ASN A 297 6.88 6.96 12.53
N ALA A 298 7.11 7.79 13.56
CA ALA A 298 8.07 8.90 13.50
C ALA A 298 9.51 8.45 13.15
N GLN A 299 9.89 7.21 13.47
CA GLN A 299 11.18 6.66 13.06
C GLN A 299 11.22 6.44 11.55
N LEU A 300 10.22 5.78 10.94
CA LEU A 300 10.19 5.56 9.48
C LEU A 300 9.96 6.84 8.66
N ALA A 301 9.28 7.84 9.23
CA ALA A 301 9.14 9.15 8.61
C ALA A 301 10.46 9.95 8.58
N SER A 302 11.31 9.80 9.60
CA SER A 302 12.61 10.47 9.70
C SER A 302 13.78 9.67 9.11
N LEU A 303 13.64 8.34 8.98
CA LEU A 303 14.61 7.46 8.35
C LEU A 303 14.62 7.68 6.82
N GLN A 304 15.43 8.65 6.40
CA GLN A 304 15.92 8.80 5.02
C GLN A 304 16.86 7.63 4.64
N THR A 305 16.40 6.40 4.81
CA THR A 305 17.10 5.20 4.36
C THR A 305 16.73 4.92 2.91
N PRO A 306 17.69 4.87 1.97
CA PRO A 306 17.41 4.48 0.60
C PRO A 306 16.84 3.07 0.58
N VAL A 307 15.65 2.91 0.00
CA VAL A 307 15.05 1.59 -0.24
C VAL A 307 15.40 1.20 -1.69
N PRO A 308 16.20 0.15 -1.90
CA PRO A 308 16.51 -0.30 -3.25
C PRO A 308 15.22 -0.66 -3.99
N SER A 309 15.02 -0.10 -5.18
CA SER A 309 13.80 -0.33 -5.99
C SER A 309 13.53 -1.82 -6.25
N ASN A 310 14.58 -2.63 -6.38
CA ASN A 310 14.48 -4.08 -6.54
C ASN A 310 14.08 -4.84 -5.25
N SER A 311 14.28 -4.26 -4.06
CA SER A 311 13.93 -4.89 -2.78
C SER A 311 12.42 -4.93 -2.50
N LEU A 312 11.65 -4.20 -3.31
CA LEU A 312 10.19 -4.04 -3.22
C LEU A 312 9.43 -4.95 -4.21
N SER A 313 10.13 -5.75 -5.01
CA SER A 313 9.52 -6.60 -6.04
C SER A 313 9.12 -7.96 -5.48
N ARG A 314 7.85 -8.36 -5.69
CA ARG A 314 7.33 -9.67 -5.25
C ARG A 314 8.09 -10.81 -5.92
N GLY A 315 8.84 -11.56 -5.13
CA GLY A 315 9.52 -12.78 -5.57
C GLY A 315 9.58 -13.80 -4.44
N ILE A 316 9.65 -15.09 -4.77
CA ILE A 316 9.74 -16.18 -3.79
C ILE A 316 11.13 -16.17 -3.15
N LYS A 317 11.34 -15.28 -2.19
CA LYS A 317 12.49 -15.24 -1.29
C LYS A 317 11.97 -14.93 0.12
N VAL A 318 12.06 -15.92 1.00
CA VAL A 318 11.80 -15.71 2.44
C VAL A 318 12.93 -14.85 2.99
N LYS A 319 12.78 -13.52 3.01
CA LYS A 319 13.67 -12.63 3.78
C LYS A 319 13.17 -11.20 3.94
N LYS A 320 13.38 -10.71 5.17
CA LYS A 320 13.22 -9.35 5.68
C LYS A 320 11.77 -8.89 5.76
N GLU A 321 11.39 -8.48 6.96
CA GLU A 321 10.11 -7.90 7.30
C GLU A 321 9.85 -6.70 6.38
N GLU A 322 8.73 -6.71 5.66
CA GLU A 322 8.30 -5.52 4.92
C GLU A 322 8.09 -4.39 5.92
N PRO A 323 8.82 -3.26 5.80
CA PRO A 323 8.79 -2.21 6.82
C PRO A 323 7.36 -1.72 6.99
N ALA A 324 6.95 -1.44 8.22
CA ALA A 324 5.63 -0.88 8.51
C ALA A 324 5.36 0.37 7.65
N PRO A 325 4.11 0.70 7.34
CA PRO A 325 3.80 2.01 6.76
C PRO A 325 4.24 3.14 7.71
N ALA A 326 4.65 4.29 7.16
CA ALA A 326 5.05 5.46 7.94
C ALA A 326 3.85 6.11 8.66
N VAL A 327 2.65 5.99 8.10
CA VAL A 327 1.39 6.39 8.72
C VAL A 327 0.35 5.29 8.54
N VAL A 328 -0.40 4.99 9.60
CA VAL A 328 -1.59 4.15 9.56
C VAL A 328 -2.80 5.00 9.90
N ARG A 329 -3.87 4.88 9.09
CA ARG A 329 -5.19 5.43 9.38
C ARG A 329 -6.25 4.34 9.37
N VAL A 330 -7.12 4.33 10.36
CA VAL A 330 -8.23 3.36 10.48
C VAL A 330 -9.52 4.12 10.80
N ASN A 331 -10.62 3.78 10.13
CA ASN A 331 -11.94 4.33 10.47
C ASN A 331 -12.41 3.74 11.81
N ASP A 332 -13.00 4.53 12.72
CA ASP A 332 -13.58 4.00 13.98
C ASP A 332 -14.85 3.18 13.74
N SER A 333 -15.48 3.32 12.56
CA SER A 333 -16.67 2.58 12.16
C SER A 333 -16.34 1.30 11.37
N PRO A 334 -16.67 0.09 11.89
CA PRO A 334 -16.54 -1.16 11.15
C PRO A 334 -17.48 -1.25 9.93
N THR A 335 -18.55 -0.46 9.90
CA THR A 335 -19.54 -0.45 8.81
C THR A 335 -19.31 0.64 7.78
N ALA A 336 -18.28 1.48 7.92
CA ALA A 336 -17.93 2.47 6.92
C ALA A 336 -17.56 1.81 5.58
N ASP A 337 -18.17 2.30 4.49
CA ASP A 337 -17.87 1.88 3.12
C ASP A 337 -16.65 2.60 2.51
N VAL A 338 -16.21 3.69 3.12
CA VAL A 338 -15.17 4.58 2.61
C VAL A 338 -14.28 5.07 3.76
N LEU A 339 -12.96 5.11 3.52
CA LEU A 339 -11.97 5.87 4.29
C LEU A 339 -11.36 6.92 3.38
N VAL A 340 -11.30 8.17 3.83
CA VAL A 340 -10.63 9.27 3.12
C VAL A 340 -9.48 9.81 3.97
N THR A 341 -8.30 9.85 3.39
CA THR A 341 -7.08 10.40 4.00
C THR A 341 -6.58 11.57 3.17
N THR A 342 -6.19 12.65 3.84
CA THR A 342 -5.55 13.81 3.20
C THR A 342 -4.06 13.82 3.51
N ILE A 343 -3.24 14.04 2.48
CA ILE A 343 -1.81 14.33 2.60
C ILE A 343 -1.59 15.73 2.03
N ASP A 344 -1.01 16.61 2.83
CA ASP A 344 -0.65 17.96 2.44
C ASP A 344 0.86 18.00 2.16
N LEU A 345 1.25 18.46 0.97
CA LEU A 345 2.62 18.57 0.51
C LEU A 345 2.89 20.04 0.16
N VAL A 346 3.97 20.60 0.70
CA VAL A 346 4.32 22.02 0.50
C VAL A 346 5.24 22.13 -0.72
N HIS A 347 4.76 22.77 -1.79
CA HIS A 347 5.51 22.99 -3.03
C HIS A 347 5.92 24.47 -3.14
N LYS A 348 7.22 24.75 -3.31
CA LYS A 348 7.83 26.09 -3.29
C LYS A 348 8.99 26.27 -4.27
#